data_AF-A0A165W2L1-F1
#
_entry.id   AF-A0A165W2L1-F1
#
_cell.length_a   1.000
_cell.length_b   1.000
_cell.length_c   1.000
_cell.angle_alpha   90.00
_cell.angle_beta   90.00
_cell.angle_gamma   90.00
#
_symmetry.space_group_name_H-M   'P 1'
#
loop_
_entity.id
_entity.type
_entity.pdbx_description
1 polymer ?
#
loop_
_entity_poly.entity_id
_entity_poly.type
_entity_poly.pdbx_seq_one_letter_code
_entity_poly.pdbx_strand_id
1 'polypeptide(L)'
;MNDEKDFFEATRIRIMEALATYQPEINSDFSEKSIFNLVRNGKEPQKKGHHQSSVIKGTRNAAISKLNCSDDVFEHLKIQRVINNLPIDMNNWLLYRYADSPSLNHVPALLNALMERLPLEKCRKPTQKKVLSILVLRLVKRDFLDCLHRTYFEAVGIKKQTYYECYAKHNDNITLLFDSFDRLALCEFYECYMAQKCINKVAG
;
A
#
# COMPACT_ATOMS: atom_id res chain seq x y z
N MET A 1 -9.70 -11.32 19.93
CA MET A 1 -8.45 -11.49 19.16
C MET A 1 -8.66 -11.42 17.65
N ASN A 2 -9.87 -11.63 17.12
CA ASN A 2 -10.17 -11.44 15.68
C ASN A 2 -10.35 -9.96 15.29
N ASP A 3 -10.96 -9.14 16.16
CA ASP A 3 -11.32 -7.75 15.83
C ASP A 3 -10.14 -6.86 15.42
N GLU A 4 -8.97 -7.03 16.06
CA GLU A 4 -7.76 -6.25 15.73
C GLU A 4 -7.20 -6.63 14.36
N LYS A 5 -7.22 -7.93 14.02
CA LYS A 5 -6.74 -8.41 12.72
C LYS A 5 -7.66 -7.95 11.60
N ASP A 6 -8.97 -8.03 11.83
CA ASP A 6 -9.99 -7.59 10.88
C ASP A 6 -9.93 -6.06 10.69
N PHE A 7 -9.65 -5.32 11.75
CA PHE A 7 -9.40 -3.88 11.70
C PHE A 7 -8.21 -3.52 10.81
N PHE A 8 -7.06 -4.15 11.02
CA PHE A 8 -5.87 -3.87 10.20
C PHE A 8 -6.09 -4.26 8.74
N GLU A 9 -6.75 -5.39 8.49
CA GLU A 9 -7.02 -5.84 7.13
C GLU A 9 -7.98 -4.89 6.39
N ALA A 10 -9.06 -4.45 7.04
CA ALA A 10 -9.97 -3.46 6.47
C ALA A 10 -9.25 -2.13 6.17
N THR A 11 -8.29 -1.73 7.01
CA THR A 11 -7.49 -0.52 6.81
C THR A 11 -6.55 -0.67 5.62
N ARG A 12 -5.89 -1.83 5.48
CA ARG A 12 -5.04 -2.14 4.32
C ARG A 12 -5.81 -2.07 3.01
N ILE A 13 -6.98 -2.72 2.95
CA ILE A 13 -7.82 -2.74 1.75
C ILE A 13 -8.16 -1.31 1.31
N ARG A 14 -8.59 -0.44 2.24
CA ARG A 14 -8.88 0.97 1.94
C ARG A 14 -7.68 1.72 1.37
N ILE A 15 -6.50 1.53 1.98
CA ILE A 15 -5.27 2.17 1.51
C ILE A 15 -4.91 1.65 0.11
N MET A 16 -4.97 0.34 -0.12
CA MET A 16 -4.69 -0.26 -1.42
C MET A 16 -5.65 0.24 -2.49
N GLU A 17 -6.95 0.29 -2.21
CA GLU A 17 -7.96 0.83 -3.14
C GLU A 17 -7.72 2.31 -3.47
N ALA A 18 -7.26 3.09 -2.49
CA ALA A 18 -6.95 4.51 -2.71
C ALA A 18 -5.59 4.75 -3.40
N LEU A 19 -4.65 3.81 -3.29
CA LEU A 19 -3.35 3.88 -3.97
C LEU A 19 -3.35 3.19 -5.33
N ALA A 20 -4.37 2.39 -5.62
CA ALA A 20 -4.58 1.82 -6.94
C ALA A 20 -4.68 2.94 -7.98
N THR A 21 -4.02 2.75 -9.11
CA THR A 21 -3.97 3.79 -10.16
C THR A 21 -5.39 3.97 -10.72
N TYR A 22 -5.99 5.14 -10.49
CA TYR A 22 -7.25 5.52 -11.13
C TYR A 22 -7.03 5.65 -12.64
N GLN A 23 -7.47 4.66 -13.41
CA GLN A 23 -7.57 4.76 -14.86
C GLN A 23 -9.04 4.99 -15.23
N PRO A 24 -9.43 6.21 -15.62
CA PRO A 24 -10.75 6.41 -16.20
C PRO A 24 -10.76 5.75 -17.59
N GLU A 25 -11.56 4.70 -17.77
CA GLU A 25 -11.88 4.22 -19.12
C GLU A 25 -12.83 5.22 -19.79
N ILE A 26 -12.34 5.88 -20.84
CA ILE A 26 -13.17 6.69 -21.72
C ILE A 26 -13.92 5.72 -22.64
N ASN A 27 -15.20 5.47 -22.33
CA ASN A 27 -16.09 4.80 -23.29
C ASN A 27 -16.30 5.71 -24.51
N SER A 28 -16.62 5.10 -25.66
CA SER A 28 -16.87 5.77 -26.95
C SER A 28 -17.93 6.89 -26.91
N ASP A 29 -18.69 6.95 -25.82
CA ASP A 29 -19.81 7.87 -25.62
C ASP A 29 -19.43 9.07 -24.72
N PHE A 30 -18.15 9.26 -24.38
CA PHE A 30 -17.65 10.30 -23.46
C PHE A 30 -18.30 10.31 -22.05
N SER A 31 -18.94 9.20 -21.65
CA SER A 31 -19.43 8.98 -20.30
C SER A 31 -18.36 8.26 -19.48
N GLU A 32 -17.75 8.97 -18.53
CA GLU A 32 -16.93 8.37 -17.48
C GLU A 32 -17.82 7.43 -16.64
N LYS A 33 -17.50 6.14 -16.62
CA LYS A 33 -18.04 5.20 -15.63
C LYS A 33 -16.88 4.67 -14.82
N SER A 34 -16.92 4.91 -13.52
CA SER A 34 -15.93 4.43 -12.56
C SER A 34 -16.05 2.91 -12.42
N ILE A 35 -15.03 2.17 -12.88
CA ILE A 35 -14.91 0.74 -12.59
C ILE A 35 -13.54 0.52 -11.97
N PHE A 36 -13.53 0.09 -10.71
CA PHE A 36 -12.32 -0.41 -10.07
C PHE A 36 -11.95 -1.73 -10.76
N ASN A 37 -10.78 -1.81 -11.38
CA ASN A 37 -10.21 -3.07 -11.85
C ASN A 37 -9.73 -3.90 -10.66
N LEU A 38 -10.67 -4.44 -9.88
CA LEU A 38 -10.41 -5.64 -9.08
C LEU A 38 -10.24 -6.79 -10.07
N VAL A 39 -9.05 -7.36 -10.16
CA VAL A 39 -8.81 -8.60 -10.90
C VAL A 39 -9.67 -9.71 -10.28
N ARG A 40 -10.90 -9.86 -10.77
CA ARG A 40 -11.76 -11.01 -10.51
C ARG A 40 -11.47 -12.06 -11.58
N ASN A 41 -10.65 -13.04 -11.21
CA ASN A 41 -10.58 -14.30 -11.94
C ASN A 41 -11.95 -14.99 -11.87
N GLY A 42 -12.72 -14.99 -12.97
CA GLY A 42 -13.85 -15.92 -13.12
C GLY A 42 -15.02 -15.46 -13.98
N LYS A 43 -15.03 -15.94 -15.22
CA LYS A 43 -16.19 -16.33 -16.05
C LYS A 43 -17.22 -15.24 -16.44
N GLU A 44 -17.18 -14.88 -17.73
CA GLU A 44 -18.29 -14.28 -18.49
C GLU A 44 -19.61 -15.05 -18.29
N PRO A 45 -20.75 -14.37 -18.51
CA PRO A 45 -21.50 -14.75 -19.70
C PRO A 45 -21.96 -13.55 -20.55
N GLN A 46 -21.85 -13.73 -21.86
CA GLN A 46 -22.49 -12.94 -22.91
C GLN A 46 -23.98 -12.70 -22.66
N LYS A 47 -24.45 -11.47 -22.86
CA LYS A 47 -25.82 -11.21 -23.33
C LYS A 47 -25.84 -10.09 -24.39
N LYS A 48 -26.25 -10.48 -25.59
CA LYS A 48 -26.69 -9.62 -26.70
C LYS A 48 -28.01 -8.94 -26.33
N GLY A 49 -28.20 -7.71 -26.79
CA GLY A 49 -29.51 -7.04 -26.79
C GLY A 49 -29.46 -5.66 -27.42
N HIS A 50 -29.92 -5.55 -28.67
CA HIS A 50 -30.27 -4.29 -29.34
C HIS A 50 -31.24 -3.45 -28.52
N HIS A 51 -31.07 -2.12 -28.48
CA HIS A 51 -32.18 -1.19 -28.67
C HIS A 51 -31.74 0.20 -29.16
N GLN A 52 -32.50 0.66 -30.15
CA GLN A 52 -32.53 1.89 -30.92
C GLN A 52 -32.13 3.19 -30.20
N SER A 53 -31.19 3.92 -30.81
CA SER A 53 -30.89 5.33 -30.54
C SER A 53 -32.02 6.22 -31.07
N SER A 54 -32.81 6.81 -30.17
CA SER A 54 -33.69 7.93 -30.50
C SER A 54 -32.91 9.25 -30.38
N VAL A 55 -32.95 10.04 -31.46
CA VAL A 55 -32.33 11.35 -31.56
C VAL A 55 -33.09 12.33 -30.66
N ILE A 56 -32.48 12.77 -29.57
CA ILE A 56 -32.98 13.89 -28.76
C ILE A 56 -32.18 15.14 -29.14
N LYS A 57 -32.83 16.06 -29.86
CA LYS A 57 -32.37 17.45 -30.01
C LYS A 57 -32.64 18.18 -28.69
N GLY A 58 -31.58 18.52 -27.97
CA GLY A 58 -31.64 19.29 -26.72
C GLY A 58 -30.75 20.52 -26.79
N THR A 59 -31.39 21.69 -26.68
CA THR A 59 -30.86 23.04 -26.69
C THR A 59 -29.74 23.29 -25.66
N ARG A 60 -28.71 24.06 -26.08
CA ARG A 60 -27.63 24.59 -25.22
C ARG A 60 -28.21 25.28 -23.98
N ASN A 61 -27.96 24.72 -22.81
CA ASN A 61 -28.06 25.42 -21.53
C ASN A 61 -26.68 25.42 -20.85
N ALA A 62 -26.40 26.52 -20.17
CA ALA A 62 -25.12 26.91 -19.62
C ALA A 62 -24.39 25.79 -18.87
N ALA A 63 -23.08 25.72 -19.12
CA ALA A 63 -22.12 24.89 -18.42
C ALA A 63 -22.21 25.11 -16.91
N ILE A 64 -22.76 24.13 -16.21
CA ILE A 64 -22.25 23.70 -14.92
C ILE A 64 -22.08 22.20 -15.08
N SER A 65 -20.88 21.79 -15.47
CA SER A 65 -20.47 20.41 -15.29
C SER A 65 -20.42 20.17 -13.78
N LYS A 66 -21.57 19.83 -13.19
CA LYS A 66 -21.58 19.06 -11.95
C LYS A 66 -21.02 17.71 -12.37
N LEU A 67 -19.70 17.61 -12.44
CA LEU A 67 -19.01 16.35 -12.29
C LEU A 67 -19.63 15.75 -11.03
N ASN A 68 -20.51 14.78 -11.20
CA ASN A 68 -20.93 13.91 -10.13
C ASN A 68 -19.68 13.10 -9.77
N CYS A 69 -18.74 13.72 -9.06
CA CYS A 69 -17.67 13.00 -8.41
C CYS A 69 -18.39 12.07 -7.44
N SER A 70 -18.34 10.77 -7.70
CA SER A 70 -18.94 9.78 -6.81
C SER A 70 -18.31 9.91 -5.42
N ASP A 71 -19.03 9.46 -4.39
CA ASP A 71 -18.50 9.42 -3.02
C ASP A 71 -17.13 8.70 -2.98
N ASP A 72 -16.92 7.73 -3.88
CA ASP A 72 -15.66 7.00 -4.04
C ASP A 72 -14.48 7.90 -4.46
N VAL A 73 -14.70 8.90 -5.33
CA VAL A 73 -13.66 9.86 -5.74
C VAL A 73 -13.27 10.77 -4.58
N PHE A 74 -14.25 11.22 -3.79
CA PHE A 74 -13.97 12.04 -2.62
C PHE A 74 -13.25 11.26 -1.53
N GLU A 75 -13.62 9.99 -1.33
CA GLU A 75 -13.00 9.09 -0.38
C GLU A 75 -11.55 8.76 -0.78
N HIS A 76 -11.30 8.51 -2.06
CA HIS A 76 -9.95 8.34 -2.63
C HIS A 76 -9.07 9.56 -2.33
N LEU A 77 -9.53 10.77 -2.69
CA LEU A 77 -8.78 12.01 -2.44
C LEU A 77 -8.56 12.26 -0.95
N LYS A 78 -9.52 11.90 -0.11
CA LYS A 78 -9.39 12.01 1.34
C LYS A 78 -8.29 11.08 1.87
N ILE A 79 -8.29 9.82 1.47
CA ILE A 79 -7.27 8.85 1.89
C ILE A 79 -5.88 9.31 1.43
N GLN A 80 -5.74 9.77 0.19
CA GLN A 80 -4.47 10.32 -0.31
C GLN A 80 -3.98 11.52 0.51
N ARG A 81 -4.88 12.44 0.88
CA ARG A 81 -4.52 13.57 1.77
C ARG A 81 -4.06 13.10 3.14
N VAL A 82 -4.72 12.10 3.73
CA VAL A 82 -4.29 11.52 5.02
C VAL A 82 -2.88 10.95 4.86
N ILE A 83 -2.66 10.10 3.85
CA ILE A 83 -1.35 9.49 3.60
C ILE A 83 -0.26 10.56 3.46
N ASN A 84 -0.52 11.61 2.67
CA ASN A 84 0.44 12.70 2.45
C ASN A 84 0.74 13.55 3.69
N ASN A 85 -0.13 13.52 4.70
CA ASN A 85 0.04 14.26 5.95
C ASN A 85 0.66 13.41 7.07
N LEU A 86 0.90 12.12 6.85
CA LEU A 86 1.56 11.26 7.83
C LEU A 86 3.04 11.65 8.01
N PRO A 87 3.65 11.25 9.14
CA PRO A 87 5.11 11.29 9.28
C PRO A 87 5.79 10.62 8.09
N ILE A 88 6.91 11.22 7.63
CA ILE A 88 7.59 10.86 6.38
C ILE A 88 7.84 9.35 6.27
N ASP A 89 8.27 8.71 7.36
CA ASP A 89 8.57 7.28 7.38
C ASP A 89 7.31 6.41 7.22
N MET A 90 6.19 6.81 7.82
CA MET A 90 4.90 6.11 7.71
C MET A 90 4.30 6.30 6.33
N ASN A 91 4.35 7.52 5.78
CA ASN A 91 3.95 7.80 4.41
C ASN A 91 4.74 6.93 3.42
N ASN A 92 6.07 6.99 3.51
CA ASN A 92 6.95 6.20 2.65
C ASN A 92 6.67 4.71 2.77
N TRP A 93 6.39 4.21 3.98
CA TRP A 93 6.07 2.81 4.19
C TRP A 93 4.77 2.39 3.53
N LEU A 94 3.69 3.15 3.73
CA LEU A 94 2.39 2.81 3.16
C LEU A 94 2.43 2.85 1.64
N LEU A 95 3.06 3.88 1.05
CA LEU A 95 3.27 3.96 -0.39
C LEU A 95 4.11 2.78 -0.88
N TYR A 96 5.24 2.50 -0.23
CA TYR A 96 6.12 1.42 -0.63
C TYR A 96 5.51 0.02 -0.48
N ARG A 97 4.69 -0.21 0.55
CA ARG A 97 4.09 -1.52 0.84
C ARG A 97 2.83 -1.77 0.03
N TYR A 98 1.95 -0.78 -0.10
CA TYR A 98 0.59 -0.97 -0.61
C TYR A 98 0.32 -0.37 -1.99
N ALA A 99 1.22 0.43 -2.55
CA ALA A 99 1.09 0.81 -3.96
C ALA A 99 1.36 -0.39 -4.88
N ASP A 100 0.70 -0.41 -6.03
CA ASP A 100 0.90 -1.43 -7.07
C ASP A 100 2.34 -1.41 -7.60
N SER A 101 2.87 -0.21 -7.84
CA SER A 101 4.19 0.04 -8.44
C SER A 101 5.00 1.08 -7.62
N PRO A 102 5.44 0.73 -6.40
CA PRO A 102 6.15 1.66 -5.54
C PRO A 102 7.53 2.00 -6.11
N SER A 103 7.94 3.26 -5.94
CA SER A 103 9.29 3.67 -6.32
C SER A 103 10.34 3.07 -5.38
N LEU A 104 11.42 2.52 -5.94
CA LEU A 104 12.57 2.08 -5.15
C LEU A 104 13.29 3.25 -4.43
N ASN A 105 12.95 4.50 -4.76
CA ASN A 105 13.45 5.69 -4.09
C ASN A 105 13.00 5.77 -2.62
N HIS A 106 11.97 5.03 -2.21
CA HIS A 106 11.57 4.93 -0.80
C HIS A 106 12.53 4.07 0.03
N VAL A 107 13.28 3.14 -0.60
CA VAL A 107 14.13 2.17 0.11
C VAL A 107 15.21 2.84 0.97
N PRO A 108 15.98 3.85 0.50
CA PRO A 108 16.97 4.52 1.35
C PRO A 108 16.37 5.19 2.60
N ALA A 109 15.21 5.85 2.45
CA ALA A 109 14.52 6.49 3.57
C ALA A 109 14.03 5.45 4.59
N LEU A 110 13.37 4.39 4.10
CA LEU A 110 12.90 3.29 4.94
C LEU A 110 14.04 2.55 5.62
N LEU A 111 15.18 2.39 4.95
CA LEU A 111 16.35 1.75 5.54
C LEU A 111 16.81 2.51 6.78
N ASN A 112 16.93 3.83 6.70
CA ASN A 112 17.33 4.67 7.84
C ASN A 112 16.33 4.54 9.00
N ALA A 113 15.03 4.66 8.72
CA ALA A 113 13.97 4.56 9.74
C ALA A 113 13.92 3.19 10.43
N LEU A 114 14.21 2.11 9.69
CA LEU A 114 14.17 0.74 10.21
C LEU A 114 15.46 0.34 10.90
N MET A 115 16.62 0.84 10.45
CA MET A 115 17.92 0.52 11.04
C MET A 115 18.01 0.93 12.51
N GLU A 116 17.47 2.09 12.88
CA GLU A 116 17.45 2.59 14.25
C GLU A 116 16.67 1.69 15.21
N ARG A 117 15.78 0.85 14.67
CA ARG A 117 14.90 -0.05 15.44
C ARG A 117 15.42 -1.48 15.54
N LEU A 118 16.51 -1.82 14.85
CA LEU A 118 17.13 -3.13 14.96
C LEU A 118 18.13 -3.16 16.13
N PRO A 119 18.11 -4.21 16.98
CA PRO A 119 19.03 -4.33 18.12
C PRO A 119 20.44 -4.76 17.66
N LEU A 120 21.14 -3.89 16.93
CA LEU A 120 22.44 -4.16 16.32
C LEU A 120 23.63 -3.71 17.19
N GLU A 121 23.41 -2.94 18.26
CA GLU A 121 24.51 -2.32 19.03
C GLU A 121 25.43 -3.38 19.66
N LYS A 122 24.88 -4.54 20.00
CA LYS A 122 25.61 -5.66 20.61
C LYS A 122 26.34 -6.53 19.58
N CYS A 123 26.07 -6.35 18.30
CA CYS A 123 26.66 -7.16 17.23
C CYS A 123 28.04 -6.62 16.81
N ARG A 124 28.93 -7.51 16.37
CA ARG A 124 30.20 -7.09 15.75
C ARG A 124 29.93 -6.40 14.40
N LYS A 125 30.79 -5.44 14.01
CA LYS A 125 30.67 -4.70 12.74
C LYS A 125 30.42 -5.59 11.51
N PRO A 126 31.07 -6.76 11.32
CA PRO A 126 30.80 -7.63 10.17
C PRO A 126 29.37 -8.20 10.18
N THR A 127 28.87 -8.58 11.35
CA THR A 127 27.51 -9.08 11.53
C THR A 127 26.51 -7.97 11.24
N GLN A 128 26.73 -6.75 11.76
CA GLN A 128 25.87 -5.60 11.46
C GLN A 128 25.76 -5.34 9.96
N LYS A 129 26.90 -5.35 9.24
CA LYS A 129 26.91 -5.20 7.77
C LYS A 129 26.10 -6.29 7.06
N LYS A 130 26.21 -7.55 7.50
CA LYS A 130 25.48 -8.67 6.90
C LYS A 130 23.98 -8.62 7.19
N VAL A 131 23.58 -8.26 8.41
CA VAL A 131 22.16 -8.03 8.76
C VAL A 131 21.60 -6.87 7.94
N LEU A 132 22.38 -5.80 7.77
CA LEU A 132 21.99 -4.68 6.91
C LEU A 132 21.81 -5.12 5.45
N SER A 133 22.71 -5.95 4.90
CA SER A 133 22.54 -6.51 3.56
C SER A 133 21.27 -7.36 3.44
N ILE A 134 20.91 -8.14 4.47
CA ILE A 134 19.65 -8.90 4.50
C ILE A 134 18.45 -7.94 4.48
N LEU A 135 18.45 -6.89 5.31
CA LEU A 135 17.38 -5.89 5.35
C LEU A 135 17.20 -5.20 4.00
N VAL A 136 18.28 -4.70 3.40
CA VAL A 136 18.24 -4.06 2.06
C VAL A 136 17.71 -5.03 1.02
N LEU A 137 18.19 -6.27 1.01
CA LEU A 137 17.75 -7.27 0.05
C LEU A 137 16.25 -7.55 0.16
N ARG A 138 15.71 -7.63 1.38
CA ARG A 138 14.28 -7.82 1.62
C ARG A 138 13.47 -6.62 1.17
N LEU A 139 13.94 -5.39 1.41
CA LEU A 139 13.31 -4.17 0.89
C LEU A 139 13.40 -4.06 -0.64
N VAL A 140 14.47 -4.49 -1.28
CA VAL A 140 14.53 -4.45 -2.75
C VAL A 140 13.59 -5.49 -3.36
N LYS A 141 13.50 -6.68 -2.76
CA LYS A 141 12.62 -7.76 -3.24
C LYS A 141 11.15 -7.62 -2.81
N ARG A 142 10.84 -6.71 -1.88
CA ARG A 142 9.53 -6.59 -1.20
C ARG A 142 9.12 -7.88 -0.48
N ASP A 143 10.09 -8.56 0.12
CA ASP A 143 9.87 -9.82 0.85
C ASP A 143 9.59 -9.56 2.34
N PHE A 144 8.32 -9.36 2.68
CA PHE A 144 7.89 -9.04 4.05
C PHE A 144 7.69 -10.28 4.94
N LEU A 145 7.45 -11.44 4.33
CA LEU A 145 7.32 -12.71 5.03
C LEU A 145 8.61 -13.52 4.92
N ASP A 146 8.81 -14.38 5.91
CA ASP A 146 10.06 -15.14 6.04
C ASP A 146 10.22 -16.27 5.00
N CYS A 147 9.16 -16.62 4.27
CA CYS A 147 9.02 -17.85 3.50
C CYS A 147 10.13 -18.17 2.46
N LEU A 148 11.03 -17.24 2.14
CA LEU A 148 12.05 -17.34 1.09
C LEU A 148 13.51 -17.40 1.60
N HIS A 149 13.75 -17.93 2.81
CA HIS A 149 15.10 -18.10 3.41
C HIS A 149 16.14 -18.75 2.48
N ARG A 150 15.70 -19.63 1.56
CA ARG A 150 16.61 -20.45 0.74
C ARG A 150 17.49 -19.61 -0.20
N THR A 151 17.11 -18.36 -0.49
CA THR A 151 17.85 -17.48 -1.43
C THR A 151 18.68 -16.39 -0.74
N TYR A 152 18.46 -16.09 0.54
CA TYR A 152 19.11 -14.94 1.19
C TYR A 152 20.56 -15.21 1.55
N PHE A 153 20.90 -16.40 2.03
CA PHE A 153 22.29 -16.70 2.39
C PHE A 153 23.20 -16.68 1.14
N GLU A 154 22.71 -17.14 -0.02
CA GLU A 154 23.44 -17.08 -1.29
C GLU A 154 23.61 -15.63 -1.74
N ALA A 155 22.53 -14.85 -1.75
CA ALA A 155 22.55 -13.45 -2.18
C ALA A 155 23.43 -12.56 -1.29
N VAL A 156 23.56 -12.89 0.00
CA VAL A 156 24.40 -12.15 0.95
C VAL A 156 25.82 -12.76 1.06
N GLY A 157 26.11 -13.84 0.32
CA GLY A 157 27.42 -14.49 0.29
C GLY A 157 27.82 -15.12 1.63
N ILE A 158 26.87 -15.79 2.29
CA ILE A 158 27.06 -16.51 3.56
C ILE A 158 26.85 -18.00 3.29
N LYS A 159 27.71 -18.86 3.86
CA LYS A 159 27.50 -20.31 3.80
C LYS A 159 26.19 -20.66 4.52
N LYS A 160 25.42 -21.60 3.95
CA LYS A 160 24.12 -22.03 4.48
C LYS A 160 24.16 -22.33 5.99
N GLN A 161 25.13 -23.11 6.45
CA GLN A 161 25.27 -23.47 7.87
C GLN A 161 25.43 -22.23 8.76
N THR A 162 26.37 -21.35 8.40
CA THR A 162 26.63 -20.10 9.13
C THR A 162 25.42 -19.18 9.14
N TYR A 163 24.60 -19.18 8.09
CA TYR A 163 23.36 -18.42 8.06
C TYR A 163 22.38 -18.88 9.14
N TYR A 164 22.10 -20.17 9.23
CA TYR A 164 21.15 -20.69 10.22
C TYR A 164 21.67 -20.57 11.66
N GLU A 165 22.98 -20.70 11.86
CA GLU A 165 23.60 -20.55 13.19
C GLU A 165 23.63 -19.09 13.67
N CYS A 166 23.94 -18.14 12.79
CA CYS A 166 24.29 -16.78 13.19
C CYS A 166 23.31 -15.70 12.74
N TYR A 167 22.53 -15.93 11.67
CA TYR A 167 21.76 -14.88 10.99
C TYR A 167 20.26 -15.15 10.90
N ALA A 168 19.81 -16.40 11.04
CA ALA A 168 18.37 -16.73 11.01
C ALA A 168 17.58 -15.90 12.02
N LYS A 169 18.02 -15.85 13.29
CA LYS A 169 17.36 -15.04 14.32
C LYS A 169 17.30 -13.54 13.99
N HIS A 170 18.32 -13.01 13.32
CA HIS A 170 18.30 -11.62 12.87
C HIS A 170 17.30 -11.39 11.74
N ASN A 171 17.14 -12.38 10.85
CA ASN A 171 16.12 -12.33 9.82
C ASN A 171 14.69 -12.41 10.40
N ASP A 172 14.49 -13.24 11.42
CA ASP A 172 13.23 -13.29 12.17
C ASP A 172 12.91 -11.92 12.80
N ASN A 173 13.93 -11.27 13.40
CA ASN A 173 13.79 -9.93 13.95
C ASN A 173 13.44 -8.88 12.87
N ILE A 174 13.95 -9.02 11.63
CA ILE A 174 13.56 -8.16 10.51
C ILE A 174 12.08 -8.37 10.16
N THR A 175 11.59 -9.61 10.16
CA THR A 175 10.17 -9.92 9.93
C THR A 175 9.30 -9.26 11.01
N LEU A 176 9.65 -9.45 12.28
CA LEU A 176 8.95 -8.81 13.41
C LEU A 176 8.99 -7.29 13.32
N LEU A 177 10.13 -6.73 12.89
CA LEU A 177 10.26 -5.30 12.68
C LEU A 177 9.30 -4.82 11.59
N PHE A 178 9.26 -5.47 10.42
CA PHE A 178 8.33 -5.13 9.34
C PHE A 178 6.87 -5.21 9.80
N ASP A 179 6.50 -6.22 10.57
CA ASP A 179 5.14 -6.35 11.10
C ASP A 179 4.79 -5.26 12.11
N SER A 180 5.72 -4.94 13.02
CA SER A 180 5.52 -3.89 14.01
C SER A 180 5.42 -2.49 13.36
N PHE A 181 6.25 -2.25 12.34
CA PHE A 181 6.28 -0.99 11.62
C PHE A 181 5.03 -0.81 10.75
N ASP A 182 4.54 -1.90 10.16
CA ASP A 182 3.25 -1.92 9.45
C ASP A 182 2.07 -1.60 10.35
N ARG A 183 1.99 -2.24 11.52
CA ARG A 183 0.95 -1.94 12.51
C ARG A 183 0.98 -0.47 12.93
N LEU A 184 2.18 0.06 13.21
CA LEU A 184 2.34 1.46 13.58
C LEU A 184 1.83 2.40 12.47
N ALA A 185 2.23 2.16 11.22
CA ALA A 185 1.80 2.98 10.08
C ALA A 185 0.28 2.92 9.86
N LEU A 186 -0.33 1.75 10.03
CA LEU A 186 -1.78 1.57 9.90
C LEU A 186 -2.56 2.26 11.04
N CYS A 187 -2.06 2.20 12.28
CA CYS A 187 -2.64 2.93 13.40
C CYS A 187 -2.59 4.44 13.19
N GLU A 188 -1.42 4.98 12.85
CA GLU A 188 -1.22 6.41 12.56
C GLU A 188 -2.13 6.90 11.43
N PHE A 189 -2.22 6.12 10.34
CA PHE A 189 -3.16 6.39 9.26
C PHE A 189 -4.60 6.46 9.77
N TYR A 190 -5.03 5.46 10.55
CA TYR A 190 -6.41 5.37 11.02
C TYR A 190 -6.77 6.52 11.97
N GLU A 191 -5.89 6.86 12.91
CA GLU A 191 -6.09 7.98 13.83
C GLU A 191 -6.26 9.30 13.08
N CYS A 192 -5.38 9.57 12.11
CA CYS A 192 -5.48 10.75 11.26
C CYS A 192 -6.76 10.77 10.42
N TYR A 193 -7.13 9.63 9.83
CA TYR A 193 -8.32 9.50 9.01
C TYR A 193 -9.62 9.69 9.80
N MET A 194 -9.69 9.17 11.02
CA MET A 194 -10.84 9.33 11.92
C MET A 194 -10.95 10.77 12.45
N ALA A 195 -9.84 11.41 12.78
CA ALA A 195 -9.84 12.82 13.17
C ALA A 195 -10.45 13.71 12.08
N GLN A 196 -10.11 13.49 10.81
CA GLN A 196 -10.72 14.21 9.69
C GLN A 196 -12.22 13.91 9.50
N LYS A 197 -12.70 12.70 9.83
CA LYS A 197 -14.14 12.39 9.81
C LYS A 197 -14.91 13.15 10.89
N CYS A 198 -14.34 13.30 12.08
CA CYS A 198 -14.98 14.04 13.17
C CYS A 198 -15.11 15.54 12.86
N ILE A 199 -14.09 16.15 12.26
CA ILE A 199 -14.13 17.57 11.87
C ILE A 199 -15.24 17.82 10.83
N ASN A 200 -15.37 16.97 9.82
CA ASN A 200 -16.38 17.14 8.76
C ASN A 200 -17.83 16.93 9.26
N LYS A 201 -18.04 16.21 10.38
CA LYS A 201 -19.36 16.02 10.98
C LYS A 201 -19.85 17.21 11.82
N VAL A 202 -18.95 18.08 12.25
CA VAL A 202 -19.28 19.26 13.06
C VAL A 202 -19.50 20.51 12.19
N ALA A 203 -18.97 20.48 10.96
CA ALA A 203 -19.02 21.62 10.02
C ALA A 203 -20.16 21.55 8.98
N GLY A 204 -21.03 20.54 9.04
CA GLY A 204 -22.18 20.37 8.14
C GLY A 204 -23.48 20.23 8.94
#